data_AF-A0A1E7FD52-F1
#
_entry.id   AF-A0A1E7FD52-F1
#
_cell.length_a   1.000
_cell.length_b   1.000
_cell.length_c   1.000
_cell.angle_alpha   90.00
_cell.angle_beta   90.00
_cell.angle_gamma   90.00
#
_symmetry.space_group_name_H-M   'P 1'
#
loop_
_entity.id
_entity.type
_entity.pdbx_description
1 polymer ?
#
loop_
_entity_poly.entity_id
_entity_poly.type
_entity_poly.pdbx_seq_one_letter_code
_entity_poly.pdbx_strand_id
1 'polypeptide(L)'
;MEGRPLSTILKAGADDKSRPKNLFVMDFPGDVNASQLNELREEVTGVIRNAQPGDEVLVVLQSGGGTVTGYGLAAGQLVRLKDKGLYLTIAVEQVAASGGYMMSCVADKIIASPFAVLGSIGVISEIPNVYERLKEEGIKFQTVTAGKYKRTLTPTKKITKEDLSKSEEEIGEIFNLFKGWVELNRPQLDIDLVATGETWFGPAALEIGLCDEIKTVDDVLLEYVDNKYNVYQVKYDPPTEIPSTLSALFASDDESPRLGRGNNSIGRQAIRWLVKSFAEEVKAVTTDYKSTSIEKKYMAKDDTKDRVRASADDSFFEIFK
;
A
#
# COMPACT_ATOMS: atom_id res chain seq x y z
N MET A 1 5.46 7.85 -20.91
CA MET A 1 4.37 7.09 -21.55
C MET A 1 3.09 7.29 -20.74
N GLU A 2 1.93 7.41 -21.38
CA GLU A 2 0.64 7.39 -20.69
C GLU A 2 0.30 5.95 -20.27
N GLY A 3 0.10 5.72 -18.97
CA GLY A 3 -0.34 4.42 -18.45
C GLY A 3 -1.74 4.06 -18.99
N ARG A 4 -1.97 2.78 -19.29
CA ARG A 4 -3.26 2.31 -19.83
C ARG A 4 -3.99 1.43 -18.81
N PRO A 5 -5.34 1.41 -18.80
CA PRO A 5 -6.08 0.55 -17.89
C PRO A 5 -5.73 -0.93 -18.07
N LEU A 6 -5.46 -1.63 -16.96
CA LEU A 6 -5.05 -3.04 -16.97
C LEU A 6 -6.07 -3.94 -17.68
N SER A 7 -7.36 -3.68 -17.48
CA SER A 7 -8.44 -4.45 -18.10
C SER A 7 -8.49 -4.32 -19.63
N THR A 8 -8.03 -3.19 -20.17
CA THR A 8 -7.99 -2.93 -21.61
C THR A 8 -6.83 -3.68 -22.27
N ILE A 9 -5.68 -3.78 -21.60
CA ILE A 9 -4.52 -4.53 -22.10
C ILE A 9 -4.84 -6.03 -22.12
N LEU A 10 -5.42 -6.55 -21.05
CA LEU A 10 -5.62 -7.99 -20.88
C LEU A 10 -6.79 -8.56 -21.72
N LYS A 11 -7.79 -7.74 -22.08
CA LYS A 11 -8.90 -8.17 -22.95
C LYS A 11 -8.48 -8.51 -24.38
N ALA A 12 -7.33 -8.03 -24.85
CA ALA A 12 -6.86 -8.30 -26.21
C ALA A 12 -6.42 -9.76 -26.44
N GLY A 13 -6.28 -10.59 -25.38
CA GLY A 13 -5.81 -11.98 -25.48
C GLY A 13 -6.60 -13.01 -24.65
N ALA A 14 -7.82 -12.67 -24.21
CA ALA A 14 -8.55 -13.46 -23.20
C ALA A 14 -9.11 -14.82 -23.69
N ASP A 15 -9.21 -15.06 -25.01
CA ASP A 15 -9.85 -16.25 -25.58
C ASP A 15 -8.89 -17.33 -26.10
N ASP A 16 -7.57 -17.17 -25.92
CA ASP A 16 -6.59 -18.15 -26.40
C ASP A 16 -6.00 -19.02 -25.28
N LYS A 17 -6.19 -20.35 -25.37
CA LYS A 17 -5.55 -21.34 -24.49
C LYS A 17 -4.02 -21.36 -24.63
N SER A 18 -3.47 -20.74 -25.68
CA SER A 18 -2.03 -20.59 -25.90
C SER A 18 -1.45 -19.25 -25.44
N ARG A 19 -2.25 -18.41 -24.75
CA ARG A 19 -1.79 -17.08 -24.36
C ARG A 19 -0.52 -17.16 -23.48
N PRO A 20 0.40 -16.20 -23.62
CA PRO A 20 1.46 -16.02 -22.65
C PRO A 20 0.88 -15.75 -21.24
N LYS A 21 1.51 -16.32 -20.21
CA LYS A 21 1.18 -16.04 -18.81
C LYS A 21 1.57 -14.61 -18.45
N ASN A 22 0.93 -14.03 -17.44
CA ASN A 22 1.24 -12.69 -17.00
C ASN A 22 1.97 -12.70 -15.65
N LEU A 23 2.94 -11.81 -15.50
CA LEU A 23 3.51 -11.42 -14.22
C LEU A 23 3.00 -10.01 -13.87
N PHE A 24 2.33 -9.88 -12.74
CA PHE A 24 1.95 -8.57 -12.19
C PHE A 24 3.00 -8.13 -11.18
N VAL A 25 3.70 -7.03 -11.47
CA VAL A 25 4.73 -6.46 -10.62
C VAL A 25 4.14 -5.29 -9.85
N MET A 26 4.27 -5.31 -8.53
CA MET A 26 3.77 -4.27 -7.63
C MET A 26 4.90 -3.80 -6.71
N ASP A 27 4.90 -2.52 -6.36
CA ASP A 27 5.90 -1.94 -5.47
C ASP A 27 5.29 -1.62 -4.10
N PHE A 28 5.99 -1.96 -3.02
CA PHE A 28 5.60 -1.57 -1.66
C PHE A 28 6.77 -0.86 -0.95
N PRO A 29 6.94 0.46 -1.15
CA PRO A 29 7.91 1.27 -0.43
C PRO A 29 7.34 1.67 0.94
N GLY A 30 7.37 0.74 1.89
CA GLY A 30 6.71 0.87 3.19
C GLY A 30 7.40 1.82 4.16
N ASP A 31 6.66 2.76 4.73
CA ASP A 31 7.10 3.60 5.85
C ASP A 31 6.62 3.09 7.22
N VAL A 32 6.99 3.78 8.31
CA VAL A 32 6.62 3.38 9.67
C VAL A 32 5.10 3.33 9.92
N ASN A 33 4.30 4.05 9.14
CA ASN A 33 2.84 4.08 9.26
C ASN A 33 2.15 3.10 8.31
N ALA A 34 2.89 2.42 7.43
CA ALA A 34 2.37 1.67 6.30
C ALA A 34 1.42 2.51 5.43
N SER A 35 1.79 3.76 5.13
CA SER A 35 0.92 4.69 4.39
C SER A 35 0.49 4.20 3.01
N GLN A 36 1.28 3.31 2.39
CA GLN A 36 1.06 2.70 1.07
C GLN A 36 -0.02 1.60 1.08
N LEU A 37 -0.58 1.29 2.27
CA LEU A 37 -1.57 0.23 2.42
C LEU A 37 -2.81 0.46 1.55
N ASN A 38 -3.30 1.69 1.41
CA ASN A 38 -4.53 1.94 0.66
C ASN A 38 -4.33 1.72 -0.84
N GLU A 39 -3.19 2.13 -1.37
CA GLU A 39 -2.78 1.90 -2.75
C GLU A 39 -2.63 0.39 -3.00
N LEU A 40 -1.91 -0.32 -2.12
CA LEU A 40 -1.74 -1.78 -2.19
C LEU A 40 -3.09 -2.51 -2.27
N ARG A 41 -4.09 -2.07 -1.49
CA ARG A 41 -5.42 -2.68 -1.48
C ARG A 41 -6.14 -2.57 -2.82
N GLU A 42 -6.02 -1.42 -3.48
CA GLU A 42 -6.62 -1.17 -4.79
C GLU A 42 -5.88 -1.96 -5.87
N GLU A 43 -4.54 -2.01 -5.83
CA GLU A 43 -3.71 -2.78 -6.75
C GLU A 43 -3.98 -4.29 -6.64
N VAL A 44 -3.98 -4.85 -5.43
CA VAL A 44 -4.35 -6.25 -5.18
C VAL A 44 -5.73 -6.56 -5.73
N THR A 45 -6.70 -5.67 -5.52
CA THR A 45 -8.06 -5.84 -6.06
C THR A 45 -8.06 -5.80 -7.58
N GLY A 46 -7.27 -4.90 -8.18
CA GLY A 46 -7.02 -4.85 -9.63
C GLY A 46 -6.48 -6.17 -10.18
N VAL A 47 -5.43 -6.71 -9.55
CA VAL A 47 -4.81 -7.98 -9.95
C VAL A 47 -5.80 -9.13 -9.84
N ILE A 48 -6.42 -9.33 -8.67
CA ILE A 48 -7.36 -10.44 -8.42
C ILE A 48 -8.49 -10.50 -9.46
N ARG A 49 -8.92 -9.34 -9.95
CA ARG A 49 -10.04 -9.24 -10.89
C ARG A 49 -9.68 -9.53 -12.33
N ASN A 50 -8.42 -9.38 -12.70
CA ASN A 50 -7.99 -9.49 -14.09
C ASN A 50 -7.05 -10.67 -14.32
N ALA A 51 -6.35 -11.14 -13.28
CA ALA A 51 -5.48 -12.29 -13.35
C ALA A 51 -6.26 -13.56 -13.72
N GLN A 52 -5.59 -14.43 -14.44
CA GLN A 52 -6.11 -15.70 -14.94
C GLN A 52 -5.28 -16.86 -14.34
N PRO A 53 -5.79 -18.10 -14.37
CA PRO A 53 -5.03 -19.25 -13.88
C PRO A 53 -3.64 -19.35 -14.53
N GLY A 54 -2.62 -19.52 -13.69
CA GLY A 54 -1.22 -19.61 -14.11
C GLY A 54 -0.49 -18.27 -14.23
N ASP A 55 -1.19 -17.14 -14.04
CA ASP A 55 -0.53 -15.83 -13.84
C ASP A 55 0.07 -15.75 -12.42
N GLU A 56 1.06 -14.89 -12.26
CA GLU A 56 1.85 -14.76 -11.03
C GLU A 56 1.97 -13.29 -10.60
N VAL A 57 2.33 -13.08 -9.34
CA VAL A 57 2.53 -11.75 -8.76
C VAL A 57 3.93 -11.65 -8.15
N LEU A 58 4.63 -10.59 -8.50
CA LEU A 58 5.88 -10.18 -7.87
C LEU A 58 5.62 -8.88 -7.11
N VAL A 59 5.91 -8.87 -5.82
CA VAL A 59 5.88 -7.65 -5.01
C VAL A 59 7.30 -7.28 -4.63
N VAL A 60 7.77 -6.15 -5.14
CA VAL A 60 9.05 -5.54 -4.74
C VAL A 60 8.81 -4.82 -3.43
N LEU A 61 9.26 -5.43 -2.33
CA LEU A 61 9.02 -4.94 -0.98
C LEU A 61 10.28 -4.29 -0.41
N GLN A 62 10.12 -3.06 0.05
CA GLN A 62 11.15 -2.34 0.78
C GLN A 62 10.55 -1.70 2.02
N SER A 63 10.84 -2.27 3.19
CA SER A 63 10.40 -1.72 4.47
C SER A 63 11.24 -2.23 5.65
N GLY A 64 11.62 -1.29 6.53
CA GLY A 64 12.22 -1.59 7.83
C GLY A 64 11.19 -1.96 8.92
N GLY A 65 9.90 -1.92 8.60
CA GLY A 65 8.80 -2.17 9.53
C GLY A 65 8.08 -0.90 9.99
N GLY A 66 7.28 -1.04 11.05
CA GLY A 66 6.42 0.04 11.54
C GLY A 66 5.22 -0.47 12.33
N THR A 67 4.07 0.19 12.17
CA THR A 67 2.85 -0.18 12.90
C THR A 67 2.45 -1.63 12.67
N VAL A 68 2.30 -2.39 13.75
CA VAL A 68 1.90 -3.81 13.70
C VAL A 68 0.56 -3.98 12.97
N THR A 69 -0.40 -3.10 13.22
CA THR A 69 -1.73 -3.18 12.61
C THR A 69 -1.74 -2.78 11.14
N GLY A 70 -0.93 -1.80 10.73
CA GLY A 70 -0.80 -1.41 9.33
C GLY A 70 -0.16 -2.51 8.50
N TYR A 71 1.00 -3.01 8.93
CA TYR A 71 1.71 -4.09 8.25
C TYR A 71 0.96 -5.43 8.31
N GLY A 72 0.28 -5.74 9.42
CA GLY A 72 -0.57 -6.93 9.52
C GLY A 72 -1.74 -6.89 8.52
N LEU A 73 -2.38 -5.73 8.35
CA LEU A 73 -3.43 -5.57 7.34
C LEU A 73 -2.86 -5.63 5.90
N ALA A 74 -1.68 -5.07 5.66
CA ALA A 74 -0.99 -5.16 4.38
C ALA A 74 -0.64 -6.61 4.01
N ALA A 75 -0.09 -7.38 4.96
CA ALA A 75 0.16 -8.81 4.81
C ALA A 75 -1.14 -9.57 4.49
N GLY A 76 -2.23 -9.25 5.20
CA GLY A 76 -3.55 -9.79 4.92
C GLY A 76 -4.09 -9.46 3.52
N GLN A 77 -3.69 -8.33 2.90
CA GLN A 77 -4.02 -8.07 1.50
C GLN A 77 -3.28 -9.00 0.55
N LEU A 78 -1.99 -9.24 0.81
CA LEU A 78 -1.18 -10.14 -0.02
C LEU A 78 -1.70 -11.58 0.03
N VAL A 79 -2.18 -12.05 1.19
CA VAL A 79 -2.84 -13.36 1.33
C VAL A 79 -4.02 -13.52 0.37
N ARG A 80 -4.77 -12.44 0.08
CA ARG A 80 -5.91 -12.50 -0.87
C ARG A 80 -5.49 -12.91 -2.29
N LEU A 81 -4.24 -12.63 -2.69
CA LEU A 81 -3.70 -13.07 -3.99
C LEU A 81 -3.56 -14.60 -4.01
N LYS A 82 -3.01 -15.16 -2.92
CA LYS A 82 -2.83 -16.60 -2.74
C LYS A 82 -4.16 -17.35 -2.61
N ASP A 83 -5.12 -16.78 -1.91
CA ASP A 83 -6.50 -17.32 -1.83
C ASP A 83 -7.18 -17.43 -3.20
N LYS A 84 -6.67 -16.69 -4.21
CA LYS A 84 -7.12 -16.74 -5.60
C LYS A 84 -6.27 -17.67 -6.47
N GLY A 85 -5.32 -18.40 -5.89
CA GLY A 85 -4.45 -19.35 -6.56
C GLY A 85 -3.33 -18.70 -7.37
N LEU A 86 -3.05 -17.42 -7.14
CA LEU A 86 -1.89 -16.74 -7.74
C LEU A 86 -0.64 -17.09 -6.94
N TYR A 87 0.42 -17.43 -7.66
CA TYR A 87 1.74 -17.62 -7.03
C TYR A 87 2.32 -16.25 -6.69
N LEU A 88 2.63 -16.06 -5.41
CA LEU A 88 3.14 -14.79 -4.89
C LEU A 88 4.63 -14.90 -4.59
N THR A 89 5.43 -14.10 -5.28
CA THR A 89 6.84 -13.86 -4.96
C THR A 89 7.00 -12.49 -4.32
N ILE A 90 7.70 -12.43 -3.18
CA ILE A 90 8.19 -11.17 -2.60
C ILE A 90 9.66 -11.05 -2.94
N ALA A 91 10.07 -9.92 -3.52
CA ALA A 91 11.48 -9.60 -3.73
C ALA A 91 11.91 -8.45 -2.84
N VAL A 92 13.01 -8.66 -2.13
CA VAL A 92 13.58 -7.73 -1.15
C VAL A 92 14.92 -7.22 -1.68
N GLU A 93 14.94 -5.96 -2.13
CA GLU A 93 16.17 -5.37 -2.67
C GLU A 93 17.07 -4.79 -1.59
N GLN A 94 16.49 -4.08 -0.62
CA GLN A 94 17.24 -3.40 0.43
C GLN A 94 16.90 -3.91 1.82
N VAL A 95 15.60 -3.96 2.16
CA VAL A 95 15.19 -4.30 3.52
C VAL A 95 13.77 -4.85 3.58
N ALA A 96 13.60 -5.93 4.32
CA ALA A 96 12.32 -6.47 4.77
C ALA A 96 12.48 -6.90 6.23
N ALA A 97 12.37 -5.93 7.13
CA ALA A 97 12.56 -6.13 8.56
C ALA A 97 11.27 -5.84 9.34
N SER A 98 11.05 -6.53 10.46
CA SER A 98 9.89 -6.35 11.35
C SER A 98 8.57 -6.43 10.56
N GLY A 99 7.79 -5.35 10.48
CA GLY A 99 6.57 -5.29 9.66
C GLY A 99 6.79 -5.62 8.16
N GLY A 100 7.95 -5.30 7.59
CA GLY A 100 8.30 -5.71 6.23
C GLY A 100 8.44 -7.23 6.09
N TYR A 101 9.02 -7.90 7.10
CA TYR A 101 9.09 -9.37 7.12
C TYR A 101 7.72 -10.01 7.39
N MET A 102 6.87 -9.35 8.21
CA MET A 102 5.47 -9.77 8.42
C MET A 102 4.65 -9.83 7.13
N MET A 103 4.92 -8.92 6.19
CA MET A 103 4.35 -8.98 4.84
C MET A 103 5.05 -10.04 3.97
N SER A 104 6.38 -10.11 4.04
CA SER A 104 7.17 -11.01 3.19
C SER A 104 6.87 -12.49 3.45
N CYS A 105 6.68 -12.86 4.73
CA CYS A 105 6.55 -14.26 5.14
C CYS A 105 5.31 -14.96 4.55
N VAL A 106 4.30 -14.22 4.09
CA VAL A 106 3.08 -14.81 3.49
C VAL A 106 3.27 -15.32 2.08
N ALA A 107 4.37 -14.93 1.41
CA ALA A 107 4.65 -15.29 0.02
C ALA A 107 4.88 -16.80 -0.16
N ASP A 108 4.70 -17.28 -1.40
CA ASP A 108 5.11 -18.63 -1.78
C ASP A 108 6.63 -18.70 -1.98
N LYS A 109 7.25 -17.59 -2.36
CA LYS A 109 8.69 -17.44 -2.52
C LYS A 109 9.17 -16.07 -2.06
N ILE A 110 10.28 -16.02 -1.35
CA ILE A 110 10.96 -14.80 -0.92
C ILE A 110 12.34 -14.77 -1.58
N ILE A 111 12.60 -13.74 -2.37
CA ILE A 111 13.89 -13.50 -3.02
C ILE A 111 14.54 -12.32 -2.32
N ALA A 112 15.84 -12.40 -2.04
CA ALA A 112 16.58 -11.32 -1.42
C ALA A 112 17.81 -10.95 -2.25
N SER A 113 18.08 -9.66 -2.38
CA SER A 113 19.36 -9.21 -2.95
C SER A 113 20.52 -9.53 -2.01
N PRO A 114 21.77 -9.64 -2.51
CA PRO A 114 22.92 -10.09 -1.72
C PRO A 114 23.19 -9.30 -0.42
N PHE A 115 22.88 -8.00 -0.41
CA PHE A 115 23.04 -7.13 0.76
C PHE A 115 21.70 -6.66 1.36
N ALA A 116 20.60 -7.29 0.96
CA ALA A 116 19.30 -7.02 1.57
C ALA A 116 19.31 -7.46 3.04
N VAL A 117 18.61 -6.71 3.89
CA VAL A 117 18.45 -7.00 5.31
C VAL A 117 17.07 -7.59 5.58
N LEU A 118 17.02 -8.77 6.18
CA LEU A 118 15.79 -9.47 6.54
C LEU A 118 15.73 -9.76 8.04
N GLY A 119 14.54 -10.08 8.53
CA GLY A 119 14.31 -10.49 9.92
C GLY A 119 13.75 -9.36 10.77
N SER A 120 14.41 -9.03 11.88
CA SER A 120 13.89 -8.18 12.96
C SER A 120 12.50 -8.63 13.42
N ILE A 121 12.34 -9.95 13.59
CA ILE A 121 11.09 -10.54 14.08
C ILE A 121 11.05 -10.28 15.59
N GLY A 122 10.39 -9.19 15.95
CA GLY A 122 10.31 -8.67 17.29
C GLY A 122 9.35 -7.50 17.37
N VAL A 123 9.03 -7.08 18.59
CA VAL A 123 8.11 -5.97 18.87
C VAL A 123 8.76 -5.07 19.89
N ILE A 124 8.80 -3.77 19.59
CA ILE A 124 9.30 -2.75 20.51
C ILE A 124 8.24 -1.68 20.72
N SER A 125 8.26 -1.05 21.89
CA SER A 125 7.46 0.12 22.20
C SER A 125 8.33 1.13 22.92
N GLU A 126 8.55 2.27 22.29
CA GLU A 126 9.41 3.33 22.81
C GLU A 126 8.59 4.59 23.06
N ILE A 127 8.57 5.05 24.31
CA ILE A 127 7.86 6.26 24.72
C ILE A 127 8.80 7.10 25.57
N PRO A 128 9.27 8.27 25.10
CA PRO A 128 10.12 9.14 25.90
C PRO A 128 9.31 9.66 27.10
N ASN A 129 9.94 9.71 28.28
CA ASN A 129 9.31 10.21 29.49
C ASN A 129 9.91 11.55 29.92
N VAL A 130 9.05 12.56 30.03
CA VAL A 130 9.40 13.94 30.41
C VAL A 130 8.80 14.34 31.76
N TYR A 131 8.25 13.39 32.51
CA TYR A 131 7.52 13.65 33.75
C TYR A 131 8.36 14.41 34.79
N GLU A 132 9.59 13.96 35.08
CA GLU A 132 10.41 14.61 36.10
C GLU A 132 10.78 16.04 35.70
N ARG A 133 11.08 16.29 34.42
CA ARG A 133 11.37 17.63 33.92
C ARG A 133 10.18 18.58 34.07
N LEU A 134 8.99 18.13 33.68
CA LEU A 134 7.77 18.93 33.80
C LEU A 134 7.43 19.24 35.27
N LYS A 135 7.68 18.27 36.15
CA LYS A 135 7.48 18.43 37.59
C LYS A 135 8.44 19.45 38.20
N GLU A 136 9.71 19.48 37.79
CA GLU A 136 10.67 20.52 38.19
C GLU A 136 10.22 21.93 37.76
N GLU A 137 9.63 22.03 36.58
CA GLU A 137 9.06 23.28 36.04
C GLU A 137 7.70 23.65 36.66
N GLY A 138 7.18 22.83 37.59
CA GLY A 138 5.90 23.06 38.27
C GLY A 138 4.66 22.73 37.42
N ILE A 139 4.84 22.13 36.23
CA ILE A 139 3.76 21.76 35.32
C ILE A 139 3.17 20.41 35.76
N LYS A 140 1.85 20.39 36.01
CA LYS A 140 1.12 19.19 36.44
C LYS A 140 0.06 18.81 35.42
N PHE A 141 0.14 17.59 34.90
CA PHE A 141 -0.87 17.04 34.01
C PHE A 141 -1.97 16.33 34.82
N GLN A 142 -3.19 16.87 34.78
CA GLN A 142 -4.36 16.19 35.31
C GLN A 142 -4.89 15.23 34.24
N THR A 143 -4.83 13.92 34.54
CA THR A 143 -5.32 12.88 33.64
C THR A 143 -6.60 12.27 34.23
N VAL A 144 -7.67 12.28 33.45
CA VAL A 144 -8.91 11.56 33.76
C VAL A 144 -9.11 10.49 32.71
N THR A 145 -9.19 9.23 33.13
CA THR A 145 -9.39 8.08 32.23
C THR A 145 -10.47 7.16 32.75
N ALA A 146 -11.27 6.61 31.84
CA ALA A 146 -12.12 5.46 32.12
C ALA A 146 -11.35 4.18 31.74
N GLY A 147 -11.26 3.24 32.69
CA GLY A 147 -10.48 2.01 32.55
C GLY A 147 -9.07 2.12 33.12
N LYS A 148 -8.66 1.13 33.94
CA LYS A 148 -7.41 1.14 34.71
C LYS A 148 -6.15 1.26 33.85
N TYR A 149 -6.15 0.64 32.67
CA TYR A 149 -4.97 0.55 31.79
C TYR A 149 -5.08 1.40 30.51
N LYS A 150 -6.03 2.34 30.44
CA LYS A 150 -6.21 3.20 29.25
C LYS A 150 -5.03 4.17 29.02
N ARG A 151 -4.20 4.38 30.05
CA ARG A 151 -2.97 5.19 29.99
C ARG A 151 -1.87 4.56 30.84
N THR A 152 -1.47 3.37 30.44
CA THR A 152 -0.38 2.59 31.05
C THR A 152 0.93 3.37 30.96
N LEU A 153 1.42 3.60 29.73
CA LEU A 153 2.59 4.42 29.45
C LEU A 153 2.21 5.74 28.78
N THR A 154 2.78 6.84 29.26
CA THR A 154 2.63 8.17 28.64
C THR A 154 3.83 9.05 29.01
N PRO A 155 4.24 10.00 28.15
CA PRO A 155 5.39 10.85 28.41
C PRO A 155 5.30 11.69 29.69
N THR A 156 4.08 12.05 30.11
CA THR A 156 3.84 13.07 31.15
C THR A 156 3.38 12.47 32.49
N LYS A 157 3.48 11.16 32.67
CA LYS A 157 3.10 10.44 33.90
C LYS A 157 4.34 9.78 34.48
N LYS A 158 4.41 9.74 35.81
CA LYS A 158 5.39 8.88 36.49
C LYS A 158 5.06 7.41 36.21
N ILE A 159 5.97 6.71 35.55
CA ILE A 159 5.82 5.29 35.24
C ILE A 159 5.91 4.48 36.55
N THR A 160 4.94 3.60 36.80
CA THR A 160 4.97 2.67 37.94
C THR A 160 5.43 1.27 37.51
N LYS A 161 5.69 0.38 38.49
CA LYS A 161 6.03 -1.02 38.20
C LYS A 161 4.87 -1.77 37.54
N GLU A 162 3.64 -1.46 37.95
CA GLU A 162 2.42 -2.03 37.39
C GLU A 162 2.21 -1.58 35.94
N ASP A 163 2.58 -0.33 35.61
CA ASP A 163 2.54 0.15 34.23
C ASP A 163 3.52 -0.64 33.34
N LEU A 164 4.76 -0.82 33.82
CA LEU A 164 5.78 -1.58 33.09
C LEU A 164 5.36 -3.04 32.89
N SER A 165 4.92 -3.70 33.96
CA SER A 165 4.49 -5.09 33.89
C SER A 165 3.31 -5.29 32.94
N LYS A 166 2.34 -4.36 32.89
CA LYS A 166 1.23 -4.46 31.93
C LYS A 166 1.69 -4.22 30.49
N SER A 167 2.62 -3.30 30.25
CA SER A 167 3.16 -3.08 28.91
C SER A 167 4.05 -4.22 28.43
N GLU A 168 4.80 -4.88 29.31
CA GLU A 168 5.55 -6.10 28.99
C GLU A 168 4.62 -7.24 28.59
N GLU A 169 3.50 -7.42 29.30
CA GLU A 169 2.44 -8.37 28.94
C GLU A 169 1.86 -8.07 27.54
N GLU A 170 1.48 -6.81 27.28
CA GLU A 170 0.92 -6.39 25.99
C GLU A 170 1.90 -6.58 24.82
N ILE A 171 3.18 -6.22 24.99
CA ILE A 171 4.21 -6.44 23.98
C ILE A 171 4.45 -7.94 23.76
N GLY A 172 4.46 -8.74 24.84
CA GLY A 172 4.60 -10.19 24.78
C GLY A 172 3.46 -10.87 24.00
N GLU A 173 2.22 -10.42 24.20
CA GLU A 173 1.06 -10.89 23.43
C GLU A 173 1.21 -10.60 21.93
N ILE A 174 1.61 -9.38 21.57
CA ILE A 174 1.83 -8.99 20.17
C ILE A 174 2.98 -9.79 19.56
N PHE A 175 4.06 -9.99 20.32
CA PHE A 175 5.21 -10.76 19.87
C PHE A 175 4.84 -12.22 19.61
N ASN A 176 4.06 -12.85 20.50
CA ASN A 176 3.55 -14.21 20.27
C ASN A 176 2.64 -14.30 19.05
N LEU A 177 1.79 -13.29 18.82
CA LEU A 177 0.97 -13.22 17.62
C LEU A 177 1.83 -13.15 16.34
N PHE A 178 2.91 -12.36 16.38
CA PHE A 178 3.84 -12.26 15.25
C PHE A 178 4.60 -13.57 15.01
N LYS A 179 5.10 -14.23 16.07
CA LYS A 179 5.70 -15.57 15.96
C LYS A 179 4.75 -16.55 15.28
N GLY A 180 3.52 -16.66 15.79
CA GLY A 180 2.52 -17.56 15.22
C GLY A 180 2.17 -17.23 13.77
N TRP A 181 2.18 -15.95 13.39
CA TRP A 181 1.99 -15.53 12.00
C TRP A 181 3.12 -16.00 11.09
N VAL A 182 4.38 -15.88 11.54
CA VAL A 182 5.54 -16.36 10.78
C VAL A 182 5.53 -17.88 10.70
N GLU A 183 5.31 -18.60 11.81
CA GLU A 183 5.23 -20.07 11.84
C GLU A 183 4.15 -20.62 10.89
N LEU A 184 2.99 -19.98 10.85
CA LEU A 184 1.88 -20.37 9.97
C LEU A 184 2.28 -20.30 8.50
N ASN A 185 3.01 -19.26 8.10
CA ASN A 185 3.34 -19.02 6.70
C ASN A 185 4.70 -19.58 6.27
N ARG A 186 5.61 -19.82 7.23
CA ARG A 186 6.96 -20.37 7.04
C ARG A 186 7.21 -21.53 8.02
N PRO A 187 6.46 -22.64 7.94
CA PRO A 187 6.53 -23.75 8.91
C PRO A 187 7.90 -24.46 8.94
N GLN A 188 8.73 -24.27 7.92
CA GLN A 188 10.10 -24.77 7.85
C GLN A 188 11.11 -23.96 8.67
N LEU A 189 10.72 -22.77 9.14
CA LEU A 189 11.61 -21.84 9.83
C LEU A 189 11.72 -22.21 11.32
N ASP A 190 12.94 -22.21 11.86
CA ASP A 190 13.15 -22.31 13.30
C ASP A 190 12.80 -20.97 13.95
N ILE A 191 11.59 -20.88 14.51
CA ILE A 191 11.08 -19.62 15.05
C ILE A 191 11.89 -19.12 16.24
N ASP A 192 12.47 -20.03 17.04
CA ASP A 192 13.21 -19.64 18.24
C ASP A 192 14.59 -19.08 17.88
N LEU A 193 15.14 -19.50 16.74
CA LEU A 193 16.35 -18.91 16.16
C LEU A 193 16.10 -17.51 15.60
N VAL A 194 14.97 -17.29 14.90
CA VAL A 194 14.76 -16.04 14.14
C VAL A 194 13.97 -14.97 14.90
N ALA A 195 13.17 -15.34 15.88
CA ALA A 195 12.33 -14.42 16.66
C ALA A 195 13.10 -13.81 17.84
N THR A 196 14.33 -13.35 17.61
CA THR A 196 15.17 -12.68 18.62
C THR A 196 15.17 -11.16 18.46
N GLY A 197 14.62 -10.64 17.36
CA GLY A 197 14.72 -9.24 16.95
C GLY A 197 15.98 -8.90 16.16
N GLU A 198 16.90 -9.86 15.97
CA GLU A 198 18.10 -9.70 15.15
C GLU A 198 17.78 -9.58 13.66
N THR A 199 18.76 -9.13 12.88
CA THR A 199 18.65 -8.98 11.42
C THR A 199 19.77 -9.72 10.71
N TRP A 200 19.49 -10.23 9.52
CA TRP A 200 20.43 -11.01 8.72
C TRP A 200 20.52 -10.45 7.30
N PHE A 201 21.75 -10.41 6.77
CA PHE A 201 21.98 -10.10 5.36
C PHE A 201 21.63 -11.29 4.48
N GLY A 202 21.26 -11.05 3.22
CA GLY A 202 20.82 -12.04 2.22
C GLY A 202 21.40 -13.45 2.40
N PRO A 203 22.72 -13.69 2.23
CA PRO A 203 23.30 -15.03 2.36
C PRO A 203 23.01 -15.72 3.71
N ALA A 204 23.15 -15.01 4.82
CA ALA A 204 22.85 -15.55 6.15
C ALA A 204 21.33 -15.77 6.33
N ALA A 205 20.50 -14.89 5.77
CA ALA A 205 19.05 -15.02 5.76
C ALA A 205 18.62 -16.27 4.96
N LEU A 206 19.29 -16.59 3.85
CA LEU A 206 19.07 -17.81 3.08
C LEU A 206 19.45 -19.06 3.88
N GLU A 207 20.62 -19.06 4.53
CA GLU A 207 21.11 -20.20 5.32
C GLU A 207 20.14 -20.62 6.42
N ILE A 208 19.49 -19.64 7.07
CA ILE A 208 18.50 -19.89 8.14
C ILE A 208 17.05 -19.94 7.63
N GLY A 209 16.81 -19.79 6.31
CA GLY A 209 15.50 -19.95 5.69
C GLY A 209 14.56 -18.74 5.76
N LEU A 210 15.06 -17.54 6.06
CA LEU A 210 14.27 -16.29 5.99
C LEU A 210 13.96 -15.88 4.54
N CYS A 211 14.77 -16.29 3.58
CA CYS A 211 14.48 -16.19 2.16
C CYS A 211 14.80 -17.51 1.45
N ASP A 212 14.34 -17.64 0.21
CA ASP A 212 14.43 -18.87 -0.58
C ASP A 212 15.49 -18.79 -1.68
N GLU A 213 15.87 -17.59 -2.12
CA GLU A 213 16.87 -17.39 -3.17
C GLU A 213 17.57 -16.04 -3.03
N ILE A 214 18.85 -15.98 -3.42
CA ILE A 214 19.61 -14.73 -3.53
C ILE A 214 19.67 -14.27 -4.98
N LYS A 215 19.05 -13.12 -5.27
CA LYS A 215 18.93 -12.57 -6.62
C LYS A 215 18.49 -11.12 -6.61
N THR A 216 18.81 -10.38 -7.67
CA THR A 216 18.29 -9.03 -7.90
C THR A 216 16.89 -9.10 -8.53
N VAL A 217 16.07 -8.06 -8.35
CA VAL A 217 14.77 -7.97 -9.04
C VAL A 217 14.97 -7.94 -10.55
N ASP A 218 16.00 -7.25 -11.03
CA ASP A 218 16.33 -7.18 -12.47
C ASP A 218 16.51 -8.57 -13.08
N ASP A 219 17.31 -9.44 -12.44
CA ASP A 219 17.53 -10.81 -12.93
C ASP A 219 16.24 -11.65 -12.89
N VAL A 220 15.39 -11.47 -11.85
CA VAL A 220 14.09 -12.15 -11.76
C VAL A 220 13.19 -11.73 -12.92
N LEU A 221 13.10 -10.43 -13.21
CA LEU A 221 12.27 -9.92 -14.30
C LEU A 221 12.76 -10.41 -15.67
N LEU A 222 14.08 -10.43 -15.89
CA LEU A 222 14.67 -10.98 -17.11
C LEU A 222 14.29 -12.46 -17.32
N GLU A 223 14.32 -13.27 -16.26
CA GLU A 223 13.92 -14.67 -16.37
C GLU A 223 12.45 -14.85 -16.73
N TYR A 224 11.55 -14.03 -16.19
CA TYR A 224 10.14 -14.08 -16.59
C TYR A 224 9.96 -13.70 -18.07
N VAL A 225 10.70 -12.71 -18.57
CA VAL A 225 10.68 -12.32 -19.99
C VAL A 225 11.24 -13.43 -20.88
N ASP A 226 12.34 -14.06 -20.50
CA ASP A 226 12.95 -15.18 -21.23
C ASP A 226 11.98 -16.38 -21.30
N ASN A 227 11.25 -16.63 -20.22
CA ASN A 227 10.17 -17.62 -20.12
C ASN A 227 8.86 -17.19 -20.79
N LYS A 228 8.87 -16.10 -21.56
CA LYS A 228 7.74 -15.60 -22.36
C LYS A 228 6.53 -15.18 -21.54
N TYR A 229 6.73 -14.69 -20.31
CA TYR A 229 5.65 -14.01 -19.58
C TYR A 229 5.48 -12.59 -20.12
N ASN A 230 4.23 -12.10 -20.12
CA ASN A 230 3.97 -10.67 -20.22
C ASN A 230 4.18 -10.06 -18.83
N VAL A 231 5.05 -9.05 -18.72
CA VAL A 231 5.33 -8.38 -17.46
C VAL A 231 4.59 -7.05 -17.41
N TYR A 232 3.80 -6.82 -16.36
CA TYR A 232 3.03 -5.60 -16.15
C TYR A 232 3.33 -5.00 -14.80
N GLN A 233 3.86 -3.77 -14.76
CA GLN A 233 3.85 -3.00 -13.53
C GLN A 233 2.42 -2.53 -13.23
N VAL A 234 1.93 -2.78 -12.03
CA VAL A 234 0.59 -2.43 -11.59
C VAL A 234 0.71 -1.30 -10.59
N LYS A 235 0.10 -0.17 -10.91
CA LYS A 235 0.06 0.99 -10.01
C LYS A 235 -1.35 1.56 -9.91
N TYR A 236 -1.77 1.85 -8.68
CA TYR A 236 -3.00 2.59 -8.45
C TYR A 236 -2.81 4.06 -8.81
N ASP A 237 -3.72 4.58 -9.62
CA ASP A 237 -3.77 5.99 -9.97
C ASP A 237 -5.08 6.59 -9.44
N PRO A 238 -5.06 7.30 -8.31
CA PRO A 238 -6.27 7.88 -7.74
C PRO A 238 -6.85 8.92 -8.69
N PRO A 239 -8.20 9.02 -8.80
CA PRO A 239 -8.81 10.09 -9.56
C PRO A 239 -8.35 11.44 -9.01
N THR A 240 -8.03 12.38 -9.91
CA THR A 240 -7.61 13.72 -9.53
C THR A 240 -8.72 14.38 -8.71
N GLU A 241 -8.45 14.66 -7.42
CA GLU A 241 -9.40 15.41 -6.61
C GLU A 241 -9.51 16.83 -7.16
N ILE A 242 -10.69 17.20 -7.65
CA ILE A 242 -10.98 18.58 -8.01
C ILE A 242 -10.97 19.39 -6.70
N PRO A 243 -10.14 20.45 -6.58
CA PRO A 243 -10.08 21.28 -5.39
C PRO A 243 -11.49 21.65 -4.92
N SER A 244 -11.76 21.55 -3.62
CA SER A 244 -13.10 21.81 -3.06
C SER A 244 -13.66 23.18 -3.44
N THR A 245 -12.79 24.16 -3.70
CA THR A 245 -13.12 25.48 -4.25
C THR A 245 -13.63 25.44 -5.69
N LEU A 246 -13.07 24.60 -6.56
CA LEU A 246 -13.61 24.36 -7.90
C LEU A 246 -14.91 23.55 -7.82
N SER A 247 -14.97 22.52 -6.97
CA SER A 247 -16.18 21.72 -6.76
C SER A 247 -17.36 22.59 -6.27
N ALA A 248 -17.09 23.58 -5.40
CA ALA A 248 -18.08 24.55 -4.96
C ALA A 248 -18.51 25.53 -6.08
N LEU A 249 -17.60 25.88 -6.99
CA LEU A 249 -17.94 26.65 -8.20
C LEU A 249 -18.90 25.87 -9.10
N PHE A 250 -18.65 24.57 -9.35
CA PHE A 250 -19.51 23.73 -10.18
C PHE A 250 -20.85 23.40 -9.51
N ALA A 251 -20.90 23.32 -8.17
CA ALA A 251 -22.14 23.16 -7.42
C ALA A 251 -23.04 24.41 -7.46
N SER A 252 -22.46 25.58 -7.75
CA SER A 252 -23.19 26.85 -7.83
C SER A 252 -23.93 27.08 -9.16
N ASP A 253 -23.67 26.27 -10.19
CA ASP A 253 -24.32 26.38 -11.49
C ASP A 253 -25.72 25.71 -11.56
N ASP A 254 -26.16 25.01 -10.50
CA ASP A 254 -27.48 24.35 -10.45
C ASP A 254 -28.60 25.24 -9.83
N GLU A 255 -28.27 26.47 -9.42
CA GLU A 255 -29.27 27.49 -9.10
C GLU A 255 -29.31 28.58 -10.17
N SER A 256 -30.29 28.47 -11.07
CA SER A 256 -30.68 29.57 -11.95
C SER A 256 -30.84 30.90 -11.17
N PRO A 257 -30.08 31.96 -11.47
CA PRO A 257 -30.14 33.18 -10.67
C PRO A 257 -31.42 33.95 -10.97
N ARG A 258 -32.23 34.20 -9.93
CA ARG A 258 -33.32 35.18 -9.99
C ARG A 258 -32.75 36.58 -10.21
N LEU A 259 -33.15 37.21 -11.31
CA LEU A 259 -32.72 38.54 -11.73
C LEU A 259 -33.10 39.64 -10.71
N GLY A 260 -32.09 40.33 -10.19
CA GLY A 260 -32.20 41.67 -9.59
C GLY A 260 -31.45 42.70 -10.44
N ARG A 261 -32.14 43.77 -10.86
CA ARG A 261 -31.66 44.88 -11.71
C ARG A 261 -30.46 45.64 -11.10
N GLY A 262 -29.43 45.93 -11.91
CA GLY A 262 -28.36 46.91 -11.62
C GLY A 262 -27.20 46.86 -12.64
N ASN A 263 -26.78 48.03 -13.12
CA ASN A 263 -26.18 48.30 -14.45
C ASN A 263 -24.62 48.25 -14.53
N ASN A 264 -24.07 47.78 -15.66
CA ASN A 264 -22.72 48.00 -16.25
C ASN A 264 -21.45 47.55 -15.48
N SER A 265 -20.31 47.14 -16.06
CA SER A 265 -19.84 46.94 -17.44
C SER A 265 -18.51 46.15 -17.40
N ILE A 266 -18.15 45.51 -18.52
CA ILE A 266 -16.84 44.88 -18.86
C ILE A 266 -16.39 43.70 -17.98
N GLY A 267 -16.30 43.83 -16.65
CA GLY A 267 -15.80 42.78 -15.76
C GLY A 267 -16.66 41.51 -15.75
N ARG A 268 -17.99 41.65 -15.81
CA ARG A 268 -18.91 40.50 -15.88
C ARG A 268 -18.86 39.76 -17.22
N GLN A 269 -18.54 40.46 -18.31
CA GLN A 269 -18.41 39.82 -19.63
C GLN A 269 -17.05 39.11 -19.75
N ALA A 270 -15.98 39.69 -19.20
CA ALA A 270 -14.67 39.04 -19.11
C ALA A 270 -14.72 37.79 -18.20
N ILE A 271 -15.39 37.88 -17.05
CA ILE A 271 -15.59 36.71 -16.16
C ILE A 271 -16.52 35.68 -16.83
N ARG A 272 -17.60 36.10 -17.49
CA ARG A 272 -18.43 35.15 -18.26
C ARG A 272 -17.67 34.52 -19.41
N TRP A 273 -16.82 35.26 -20.12
CA TRP A 273 -16.01 34.73 -21.20
C TRP A 273 -14.96 33.76 -20.68
N LEU A 274 -14.25 34.09 -19.60
CA LEU A 274 -13.30 33.19 -18.93
C LEU A 274 -13.99 31.93 -18.40
N VAL A 275 -15.11 32.07 -17.70
CA VAL A 275 -15.90 30.93 -17.19
C VAL A 275 -16.45 30.11 -18.34
N LYS A 276 -16.87 30.72 -19.45
CA LYS A 276 -17.40 29.99 -20.61
C LYS A 276 -16.30 29.30 -21.41
N SER A 277 -15.12 29.91 -21.57
CA SER A 277 -13.94 29.31 -22.18
C SER A 277 -13.42 28.16 -21.34
N PHE A 278 -13.36 28.31 -20.01
CA PHE A 278 -13.02 27.22 -19.10
C PHE A 278 -14.10 26.14 -19.05
N ALA A 279 -15.39 26.49 -19.11
CA ALA A 279 -16.48 25.52 -19.15
C ALA A 279 -16.56 24.78 -20.48
N GLU A 280 -16.09 25.37 -21.59
CA GLU A 280 -15.95 24.71 -22.88
C GLU A 280 -14.71 23.79 -22.93
N GLU A 281 -13.57 24.19 -22.34
CA GLU A 281 -12.39 23.33 -22.13
C GLU A 281 -12.72 22.17 -21.18
N VAL A 282 -13.38 22.45 -20.06
CA VAL A 282 -13.82 21.44 -19.09
C VAL A 282 -14.95 20.59 -19.68
N LYS A 283 -15.86 21.12 -20.52
CA LYS A 283 -16.82 20.28 -21.27
C LYS A 283 -16.11 19.37 -22.26
N ALA A 284 -15.09 19.84 -22.97
CA ALA A 284 -14.31 18.96 -23.85
C ALA A 284 -13.66 17.81 -23.07
N VAL A 285 -13.27 18.06 -21.82
CA VAL A 285 -12.72 17.05 -20.89
C VAL A 285 -13.81 16.20 -20.18
N THR A 286 -15.02 16.74 -19.96
CA THR A 286 -16.11 16.10 -19.19
C THR A 286 -17.24 15.53 -20.05
N THR A 287 -17.22 15.72 -21.38
CA THR A 287 -18.24 15.12 -22.28
C THR A 287 -18.14 13.58 -22.31
N ASP A 288 -17.08 13.00 -21.76
CA ASP A 288 -16.97 11.54 -21.56
C ASP A 288 -17.66 11.03 -20.28
N TYR A 289 -18.17 11.93 -19.42
CA TYR A 289 -18.79 11.57 -18.14
C TYR A 289 -20.16 12.23 -17.96
N LYS A 290 -21.18 11.63 -18.57
CA LYS A 290 -22.59 11.89 -18.19
C LYS A 290 -23.34 10.61 -17.88
N SER A 291 -23.35 10.25 -16.60
CA SER A 291 -24.47 9.75 -15.76
C SER A 291 -23.81 9.20 -14.47
N THR A 292 -24.27 9.35 -13.23
CA THR A 292 -25.59 9.68 -12.69
C THR A 292 -25.41 10.18 -11.24
N SER A 293 -26.41 10.90 -10.80
CA SER A 293 -26.74 11.43 -9.48
C SER A 293 -26.65 10.42 -8.30
N ILE A 294 -26.09 10.90 -7.19
CA ILE A 294 -26.46 10.68 -5.77
C ILE A 294 -27.28 9.40 -5.48
N GLU A 295 -26.63 8.26 -5.24
CA GLU A 295 -27.20 7.15 -4.46
C GLU A 295 -26.11 6.19 -3.92
N LYS A 296 -26.19 5.90 -2.60
CA LYS A 296 -25.60 4.76 -1.85
C LYS A 296 -24.16 4.87 -1.32
N LYS A 297 -24.09 5.15 -0.02
CA LYS A 297 -22.89 5.19 0.83
C LYS A 297 -22.49 3.84 1.47
N TYR A 298 -23.21 2.74 1.21
CA TYR A 298 -22.81 1.40 1.66
C TYR A 298 -23.24 0.36 0.63
N MET A 299 -22.24 -0.09 -0.14
CA MET A 299 -22.17 -1.13 -1.16
C MET A 299 -21.47 -0.51 -2.36
N ALA A 300 -20.14 -0.64 -2.40
CA ALA A 300 -19.34 -0.31 -3.56
C ALA A 300 -19.82 -1.18 -4.73
N LYS A 301 -20.74 -0.64 -5.53
CA LYS A 301 -21.04 -1.18 -6.84
C LYS A 301 -19.84 -0.77 -7.70
N ASP A 302 -18.99 -1.77 -7.89
CA ASP A 302 -17.94 -1.85 -8.88
C ASP A 302 -18.15 -0.94 -10.10
N ASP A 303 -17.40 0.16 -10.10
CA ASP A 303 -17.20 1.07 -11.23
C ASP A 303 -15.70 1.17 -11.55
N THR A 304 -14.99 0.03 -11.49
CA THR A 304 -13.51 -0.01 -11.49
C THR A 304 -12.89 -0.31 -12.85
N LYS A 305 -13.58 -0.05 -13.97
CA LYS A 305 -13.03 -0.43 -15.28
C LYS A 305 -11.71 0.29 -15.62
N ASP A 306 -11.44 1.45 -15.02
CA ASP A 306 -10.36 2.35 -15.46
C ASP A 306 -9.39 2.84 -14.35
N ARG A 307 -9.36 2.22 -13.16
CA ARG A 307 -8.60 2.75 -11.99
C ARG A 307 -7.19 2.18 -11.76
N VAL A 308 -6.82 1.12 -12.47
CA VAL A 308 -5.52 0.45 -12.31
C VAL A 308 -4.80 0.50 -13.63
N ARG A 309 -3.64 1.15 -13.67
CA ARG A 309 -2.85 1.34 -14.88
C ARG A 309 -1.70 0.33 -14.92
N ALA A 310 -1.47 -0.22 -16.11
CA ALA A 310 -0.25 -0.95 -16.42
C ALA A 310 0.55 -0.22 -17.49
N SER A 311 1.87 -0.16 -17.30
CA SER A 311 2.84 0.25 -18.32
C SER A 311 3.59 -0.98 -18.79
N ALA A 312 3.57 -1.22 -20.10
CA ALA A 312 4.51 -2.10 -20.77
C ALA A 312 5.70 -1.24 -21.21
N ASP A 313 6.91 -1.60 -20.81
CA ASP A 313 8.12 -0.88 -21.20
C ASP A 313 8.75 -1.56 -22.42
N ASP A 314 8.55 -0.97 -23.60
CA ASP A 314 9.21 -1.41 -24.84
C ASP A 314 10.70 -1.00 -24.89
N SER A 315 11.22 -0.27 -23.88
CA SER A 315 12.61 0.22 -23.88
C SER A 315 13.66 -0.79 -23.41
N PHE A 316 13.26 -1.97 -22.89
CA PHE A 316 14.20 -3.04 -22.54
C PHE A 316 14.74 -3.81 -23.77
N PHE A 317 14.15 -3.65 -24.96
CA PHE A 317 14.57 -4.37 -26.17
C PHE A 317 15.59 -3.64 -27.06
N GLU A 318 15.94 -2.38 -26.79
CA GLU A 318 16.84 -1.59 -27.67
C GLU A 318 18.25 -1.28 -27.11
N ILE A 319 18.64 -1.85 -25.95
CA ILE A 319 20.02 -1.65 -25.42
C ILE A 319 21.00 -2.79 -25.80
N PHE A 320 20.53 -3.88 -26.41
CA PHE A 320 21.41 -4.98 -26.84
C PHE A 320 21.17 -5.37 -28.30
N LYS A 321 21.77 -4.61 -29.22
CA LYS A 321 22.14 -5.05 -30.58
C LYS A 321 23.58 -4.67 -30.88
#